data_AF-A0A937ZV62-F1
#
_entry.id   AF-A0A937ZV62-F1
#
_cell.length_a   1.000
_cell.length_b   1.000
_cell.length_c   1.000
_cell.angle_alpha   90.00
_cell.angle_beta   90.00
_cell.angle_gamma   90.00
#
_symmetry.space_group_name_H-M   'P 1'
#
loop_
_entity.id
_entity.type
_entity.pdbx_description
1 polymer ?
#
loop_
_entity_poly.entity_id
_entity_poly.type
_entity_poly.pdbx_seq_one_letter_code
_entity_poly.pdbx_strand_id
1 'polypeptide(L)' 'MTPLHREFAACRACEAHLPHGPGPVVQFSATSRLAIVGQAPGSKVHASGVPWDDANGDRLRDWTGLSGEEI' A
#
# COMPACT_ATOMS: atom_id res chain seq x y z
N MET A 1 14.32 -4.84 2.57
CA MET A 1 13.24 -5.79 2.21
C MET A 1 13.46 -7.12 2.89
N THR A 2 12.49 -7.57 3.69
CA THR A 2 12.49 -8.91 4.32
C THR A 2 11.98 -9.98 3.35
N PRO A 3 12.13 -11.29 3.64
CA PRO A 3 11.53 -12.36 2.83
C PRO A 3 10.01 -12.17 2.61
N LEU A 4 9.29 -11.76 3.66
CA LEU A 4 7.84 -11.51 3.58
C LEU A 4 7.48 -10.39 2.59
N HIS A 5 8.30 -9.33 2.47
CA HIS A 5 8.07 -8.30 1.45
C HIS A 5 8.14 -8.89 0.03
N ARG A 6 9.04 -9.85 -0.21
CA ARG A 6 9.17 -10.51 -1.51
C ARG A 6 7.99 -11.43 -1.79
N GLU A 7 7.50 -12.15 -0.77
CA GLU A 7 6.32 -12.99 -0.89
C GLU A 7 5.07 -12.18 -1.26
N PHE A 8 4.85 -11.03 -0.62
CA PHE A 8 3.77 -10.11 -1.00
C PHE A 8 3.92 -9.61 -2.44
N ALA A 9 5.11 -9.13 -2.82
CA ALA A 9 5.35 -8.62 -4.18
C ALA A 9 5.16 -9.71 -5.27
N ALA A 10 5.45 -10.96 -4.94
CA ALA A 10 5.31 -12.11 -5.84
C ALA A 10 3.90 -12.72 -5.84
N CYS A 11 2.97 -12.26 -5.00
CA CYS A 11 1.64 -12.86 -4.90
C CYS A 11 0.87 -12.75 -6.22
N ARG A 12 0.28 -13.88 -6.65
CA ARG A 12 -0.58 -14.00 -7.84
C ARG A 12 -1.89 -14.73 -7.57
N ALA A 13 -2.25 -14.95 -6.30
CA ALA A 13 -3.37 -15.81 -5.92
C ALA A 13 -4.73 -15.42 -6.54
N CYS A 14 -4.97 -14.13 -6.75
CA CYS A 14 -6.24 -13.60 -7.27
C CYS A 14 -6.17 -13.20 -8.75
N GLU A 15 -5.10 -13.54 -9.49
CA GLU A 15 -4.86 -13.04 -10.86
C GLU A 15 -6.04 -13.29 -11.80
N ALA A 16 -6.67 -14.46 -11.71
CA ALA A 16 -7.84 -14.83 -12.53
C ALA A 16 -9.10 -13.96 -12.27
N HIS A 17 -9.14 -13.21 -11.17
CA HIS A 17 -10.30 -12.43 -10.73
C HIS A 17 -10.07 -10.92 -10.79
N LEU A 18 -8.86 -10.47 -11.11
CA LEU A 18 -8.50 -9.05 -11.11
C LEU A 18 -8.34 -8.54 -12.55
N PRO A 19 -9.23 -7.66 -13.05
CA PRO A 19 -9.19 -7.16 -14.43
C PRO A 19 -7.88 -6.45 -14.81
N HIS A 20 -7.15 -5.94 -13.84
CA HIS A 20 -5.88 -5.22 -14.02
C HIS A 20 -4.68 -5.96 -13.41
N GLY A 21 -4.86 -7.25 -13.12
CA GLY A 21 -3.86 -8.08 -12.45
C GLY A 21 -3.63 -7.70 -10.99
N PRO A 22 -2.85 -8.53 -10.27
CA PRO A 22 -2.48 -8.27 -8.89
C PRO A 22 -1.33 -7.25 -8.81
N GLY A 23 -1.53 -6.21 -8.00
CA GLY A 23 -0.49 -5.26 -7.61
C GLY A 23 -0.52 -5.04 -6.10
N PRO A 24 0.04 -5.96 -5.28
CA PRO A 24 0.01 -5.84 -3.83
C PRO A 24 0.81 -4.60 -3.38
N VAL A 25 0.13 -3.64 -2.75
CA VAL A 25 0.73 -2.41 -2.22
C VAL A 25 0.71 -2.50 -0.70
N VAL A 26 1.88 -2.73 -0.10
CA VAL A 26 2.06 -2.85 1.36
C VAL A 26 3.38 -2.23 1.77
N GLN A 27 3.38 -1.55 2.92
CA GLN A 27 4.57 -1.03 3.59
C GLN A 27 4.48 -1.40 5.06
N PHE A 28 5.51 -2.07 5.60
CA PHE A 28 5.51 -2.49 6.98
C PHE A 28 6.93 -2.64 7.55
N SER A 29 7.08 -2.36 8.83
CA SER A 29 8.29 -2.62 9.60
C SER A 29 7.94 -3.37 10.88
N ALA A 30 8.86 -4.22 11.36
CA ALA A 30 8.73 -4.85 12.67
C ALA A 30 8.76 -3.83 13.83
N THR A 31 9.20 -2.60 13.57
CA THR A 31 9.27 -1.49 14.53
C THR A 31 8.10 -0.51 14.42
N SER A 32 7.17 -0.72 13.47
CA SER A 32 6.01 0.15 13.30
C SER A 32 5.15 0.16 14.57
N ARG A 33 4.82 1.35 15.07
CA ARG A 33 3.94 1.53 16.24
C ARG A 33 2.47 1.76 15.88
N LEU A 34 2.22 2.05 14.60
CA LEU A 34 0.91 2.30 14.03
C LEU A 34 0.78 1.48 12.74
N ALA A 35 -0.39 0.88 12.53
CA ALA A 35 -0.76 0.23 11.27
C ALA A 35 -1.98 0.95 10.70
N ILE A 36 -1.85 1.46 9.47
CA ILE A 36 -2.94 2.09 8.73
C ILE A 36 -3.41 1.12 7.66
N VAL A 37 -4.68 0.73 7.73
CA VAL A 37 -5.27 -0.25 6.81
C VAL A 37 -6.36 0.44 5.99
N GLY A 38 -6.09 0.61 4.68
CA GLY A 38 -7.08 1.08 3.71
C GLY A 38 -7.95 -0.06 3.16
N GLN A 39 -8.90 0.29 2.28
CA GLN A 39 -9.77 -0.70 1.63
C GLN A 39 -9.02 -1.44 0.51
N ALA A 40 -8.59 -0.71 -0.51
CA ALA A 40 -7.93 -1.21 -1.70
C ALA A 40 -7.21 -0.06 -2.43
N PRO A 41 -6.17 -0.32 -3.24
CA PRO A 41 -5.51 0.70 -4.02
C PRO A 41 -6.46 1.29 -5.09
N GLY A 42 -6.54 2.62 -5.15
CA GLY A 42 -7.13 3.31 -6.29
C GLY A 42 -6.22 3.25 -7.52
N SER A 43 -6.69 3.69 -8.69
CA SER A 43 -5.96 3.57 -9.95
C SER A 43 -4.56 4.22 -9.93
N LYS A 44 -4.38 5.34 -9.22
CA LYS A 44 -3.08 6.02 -9.08
C LYS A 44 -2.08 5.15 -8.31
N VAL A 45 -2.48 4.69 -7.13
CA VAL A 45 -1.69 3.79 -6.28
C VAL A 45 -1.42 2.46 -6.97
N HIS A 46 -2.38 1.91 -7.72
CA HIS A 46 -2.18 0.70 -8.52
C HIS A 46 -1.10 0.88 -9.59
N ALA A 47 -1.06 2.06 -10.22
CA ALA A 47 -0.07 2.37 -11.24
C ALA A 47 1.33 2.69 -10.67
N SER A 48 1.41 3.44 -9.56
CA SER A 48 2.69 3.82 -8.95
C SER A 48 3.28 2.74 -8.05
N GLY A 49 2.44 1.89 -7.45
CA GLY A 49 2.83 0.93 -6.42
C GLY A 49 3.18 1.59 -5.08
N VAL A 50 3.01 2.92 -4.94
CA VAL A 50 3.37 3.68 -3.75
C VAL A 50 2.12 3.83 -2.85
N PRO A 51 2.14 3.32 -1.61
CA PRO A 51 1.03 3.48 -0.67
C PRO A 51 0.68 4.96 -0.48
N TRP A 52 -0.62 5.26 -0.45
CA TRP A 52 -1.13 6.62 -0.17
C TRP A 52 -0.62 7.71 -1.14
N ASP A 53 -0.12 7.36 -2.32
CA ASP A 53 0.27 8.31 -3.37
C ASP A 53 -0.96 8.81 -4.18
N ASP A 54 -1.94 9.35 -3.46
CA ASP A 54 -3.16 9.92 -4.01
C ASP A 54 -3.81 10.96 -3.07
N ALA A 55 -4.92 11.54 -3.52
CA ALA A 55 -5.66 12.56 -2.78
C ALA A 55 -6.26 12.05 -1.45
N ASN A 56 -6.44 10.73 -1.28
CA ASN A 56 -6.87 10.17 -0.01
C ASN A 56 -5.68 10.11 0.96
N GLY A 57 -4.49 9.79 0.46
CA GLY A 57 -3.25 9.91 1.21
C GLY A 57 -3.01 11.33 1.70
N ASP A 58 -3.23 12.34 0.86
CA ASP A 58 -3.07 13.75 1.26
C ASP A 58 -4.00 14.10 2.43
N ARG A 59 -5.28 13.72 2.33
CA ARG A 59 -6.25 13.91 3.42
C ARG A 59 -5.88 13.15 4.68
N LEU A 60 -5.37 11.93 4.54
CA LEU A 60 -4.93 11.14 5.68
C LEU A 60 -3.80 11.85 6.42
N ARG A 61 -2.81 12.39 5.70
CA ARG A 61 -1.71 13.19 6.27
C ARG A 61 -2.24 14.43 6.96
N ASP A 62 -3.20 15.13 6.36
CA ASP A 62 -3.84 16.30 6.97
C ASP A 62 -4.54 15.93 8.30
N TRP A 63 -5.17 14.76 8.38
CA TRP A 63 -5.86 14.30 9.60
C TRP A 63 -4.90 13.84 10.70
N THR A 64 -3.85 13.11 10.33
CA THR A 64 -2.94 12.49 11.31
C THR A 64 -1.76 13.38 11.65
N GLY A 65 -1.46 14.40 10.85
CA GLY A 65 -0.24 15.20 10.94
C GLY A 65 1.03 14.42 10.63
N LEU A 66 0.91 13.27 9.94
CA LEU A 66 2.04 12.41 9.58
C LEU A 66 2.56 12.77 8.19
N SER A 67 3.87 12.68 8.01
CA SER A 67 4.51 12.82 6.70
C SER A 67 4.33 11.58 5.83
N GLY A 68 4.63 11.68 4.53
CA GLY A 68 4.63 10.52 3.62
C GLY A 68 5.74 9.50 3.88
N GLU A 69 6.71 9.77 4.76
CA GLU A 69 7.65 8.74 5.24
C GLU A 69 7.07 7.97 6.44
N GLU A 70 6.15 8.58 7.16
CA GLU A 70 5.49 8.01 8.34
C GLU A 70 4.24 7.19 8.00
N ILE A 71 3.70 7.33 6.78
CA ILE A 71 2.58 6.53 6.24
C ILE A 71 2.89 5.97 4.85
#